data_AF-A0A846EBZ3-F1
#
_entry.id   AF-A0A846EBZ3-F1
#
_cell.length_a   1.000
_cell.length_b   1.000
_cell.length_c   1.000
_cell.angle_alpha   90.00
_cell.angle_beta   90.00
_cell.angle_gamma   90.00
#
_symmetry.space_group_name_H-M   'P 1'
#
loop_
_entity.id
_entity.type
_entity.pdbx_description
1 polymer ?
#
loop_
_entity_poly.entity_id
_entity_poly.type
_entity_poly.pdbx_seq_one_letter_code
_entity_poly.pdbx_strand_id
1 'polypeptide(L)'
;MNIEVKFEGIKSSQLITKSGQVLLKIYWVNNGVYYPDKDWIDFAFVILGWWITTILKLIEGQQEGEFMFMDGPYSIKAKYNSKTGIVELYPKGIDCLWNIHITKIIEEIIKALTKISEEIKNGNFEDKEQFFVNKGLKLLEEALLKIKS
;
A
#
# COMPACT_ATOMS: atom_id res chain seq x y z
N MET A 1 -7.24 13.09 12.11
CA MET A 1 -7.75 11.81 11.59
C MET A 1 -6.54 10.98 11.19
N ASN A 2 -6.37 9.78 11.73
CA ASN A 2 -5.19 8.94 11.54
C ASN A 2 -5.61 7.71 10.75
N ILE A 3 -5.51 7.77 9.42
CA ILE A 3 -5.54 6.56 8.61
C ILE A 3 -4.13 6.01 8.61
N GLU A 4 -3.98 4.79 9.11
CA GLU A 4 -2.73 4.06 9.09
C GLU A 4 -2.88 2.88 8.13
N VAL A 5 -1.88 2.66 7.28
CA VAL A 5 -1.77 1.41 6.53
C VAL A 5 -0.82 0.53 7.33
N LYS A 6 -1.34 -0.55 7.90
CA LYS A 6 -0.55 -1.41 8.79
C LYS A 6 -0.02 -2.60 8.03
N PHE A 7 1.29 -2.79 8.18
CA PHE A 7 2.02 -3.95 7.70
C PHE A 7 2.60 -4.67 8.91
N GLU A 8 1.83 -5.64 9.41
CA GLU A 8 2.30 -6.52 10.48
C GLU A 8 2.93 -7.76 9.84
N GLY A 9 4.27 -7.78 9.85
CA GLY A 9 5.06 -8.92 9.43
C GLY A 9 4.71 -10.13 10.29
N ILE A 10 4.17 -11.16 9.65
CA ILE A 10 4.16 -12.51 10.22
C ILE A 10 5.62 -12.97 10.17
N LYS A 11 6.15 -13.63 11.22
CA LYS A 11 7.58 -13.99 11.26
C LYS A 11 8.04 -14.70 9.97
N SER A 12 9.23 -14.34 9.51
CA SER A 12 9.85 -14.70 8.21
C SER A 12 9.82 -16.18 7.80
N SER A 13 9.68 -17.11 8.74
CA SER A 13 9.56 -18.54 8.46
C SER A 13 8.19 -18.98 7.92
N GLN A 14 7.18 -18.10 7.92
CA GLN A 14 5.82 -18.39 7.42
C GLN A 14 5.44 -17.58 6.17
N LEU A 15 6.34 -16.72 5.69
CA LEU A 15 6.06 -15.69 4.68
C LEU A 15 6.26 -16.14 3.23
N ILE A 16 6.95 -17.24 3.00
CA ILE A 16 7.33 -17.69 1.66
C ILE A 16 6.41 -18.84 1.27
N THR A 17 5.52 -18.58 0.30
CA THR A 17 4.80 -19.67 -0.37
C THR A 17 5.81 -20.63 -1.01
N LYS A 18 5.39 -21.87 -1.33
CA LYS A 18 6.26 -22.84 -2.04
C LYS A 18 6.84 -22.29 -3.35
N SER A 19 6.28 -21.21 -3.91
CA SER A 19 6.71 -20.51 -5.12
C SER A 19 7.58 -19.26 -4.86
N GLY A 20 7.99 -18.98 -3.62
CA GLY A 20 8.87 -17.83 -3.32
C GLY A 20 8.14 -16.51 -3.00
N GLN A 21 6.80 -16.48 -3.02
CA GLN A 21 6.06 -15.23 -2.85
C GLN A 21 5.89 -14.83 -1.39
N VAL A 22 6.05 -13.53 -1.11
CA VAL A 22 5.91 -12.90 0.21
C VAL A 22 4.44 -12.59 0.52
N LEU A 23 3.92 -13.19 1.59
CA LEU A 23 2.57 -12.93 2.12
C LEU A 23 2.63 -12.04 3.35
N LEU A 24 1.84 -10.97 3.45
CA LEU A 24 1.82 -10.11 4.65
C LEU A 24 0.41 -9.84 5.11
N LYS A 25 0.25 -9.52 6.41
CA LYS A 25 -0.96 -8.84 6.86
C LYS A 25 -0.97 -7.43 6.28
N ILE A 26 -1.94 -7.15 5.41
CA ILE A 26 -2.06 -5.87 4.70
C ILE A 26 -3.50 -5.39 4.85
N TYR A 27 -3.67 -4.32 5.60
CA TYR A 27 -4.98 -3.72 5.82
C TYR A 27 -4.86 -2.22 6.09
N TRP A 28 -5.96 -1.52 5.86
CA TRP A 28 -6.14 -0.12 6.21
C TRP A 28 -6.90 -0.04 7.52
N VAL A 29 -6.54 0.93 8.37
CA VAL A 29 -7.28 1.20 9.61
C VAL A 29 -7.57 2.69 9.76
N ASN A 30 -8.81 3.02 10.13
CA ASN A 30 -9.23 4.36 10.50
C ASN A 30 -10.23 4.30 11.65
N ASN A 31 -9.93 4.96 12.78
CA ASN A 31 -10.79 4.98 13.97
C ASN A 31 -11.28 3.59 14.44
N GLY A 32 -10.42 2.57 14.35
CA GLY A 32 -10.75 1.19 14.73
C GLY A 32 -11.57 0.40 13.70
N VAL A 33 -11.89 1.00 12.55
CA VAL A 33 -12.46 0.28 11.39
C VAL A 33 -11.30 -0.26 10.56
N TYR A 34 -11.27 -1.58 10.38
CA TYR A 34 -10.26 -2.28 9.59
C TYR A 34 -10.83 -2.67 8.23
N TYR A 35 -10.01 -2.58 7.18
CA TYR A 35 -10.38 -3.00 5.84
C TYR A 35 -9.22 -3.67 5.09
N PRO A 36 -9.40 -4.87 4.51
CA PRO A 36 -10.61 -5.69 4.51
C PRO A 36 -10.96 -6.26 5.88
N ASP A 37 -9.94 -6.68 6.62
CA ASP A 37 -9.97 -7.12 8.01
C ASP A 37 -8.55 -7.02 8.59
N LYS A 38 -8.41 -6.92 9.91
CA LYS A 38 -7.10 -6.81 10.60
C LYS A 38 -6.19 -8.04 10.42
N ASP A 39 -6.78 -9.18 10.09
CA ASP A 39 -6.08 -10.45 9.87
C ASP A 39 -6.00 -10.80 8.38
N TRP A 40 -6.34 -9.88 7.47
CA TRP A 40 -6.24 -10.06 6.02
C TRP A 40 -4.79 -10.28 5.58
N ILE A 41 -4.52 -11.39 4.90
CA ILE A 41 -3.20 -11.75 4.38
C ILE A 41 -3.22 -11.70 2.85
N ASP A 42 -2.23 -11.05 2.26
CA ASP A 42 -2.16 -10.85 0.82
C ASP A 42 -0.72 -10.93 0.27
N PHE A 43 -0.59 -11.12 -1.05
CA PHE A 43 0.68 -11.12 -1.76
C PHE A 43 1.27 -9.72 -1.82
N ALA A 44 2.27 -9.47 -0.98
CA ALA A 44 2.77 -8.13 -0.71
C ALA A 44 3.19 -7.37 -1.96
N PHE A 45 4.01 -7.98 -2.81
CA PHE A 45 4.50 -7.31 -4.02
C PHE A 45 3.40 -7.06 -5.06
N VAL A 46 2.38 -7.92 -5.13
CA VAL A 46 1.24 -7.73 -6.04
C VAL A 46 0.43 -6.52 -5.60
N ILE A 47 0.00 -6.52 -4.34
CA ILE A 47 -0.82 -5.45 -3.77
C ILE A 47 -0.10 -4.11 -3.76
N LEU A 48 1.14 -4.10 -3.28
CA LEU A 48 1.95 -2.88 -3.27
C LEU A 48 2.18 -2.36 -4.69
N GLY A 49 2.39 -3.26 -5.66
CA GLY A 49 2.54 -2.87 -7.07
C GLY A 49 1.29 -2.19 -7.62
N TRP A 50 0.11 -2.72 -7.34
CA TRP A 50 -1.16 -2.12 -7.72
C TRP A 50 -1.38 -0.77 -7.05
N TRP A 51 -1.12 -0.67 -5.75
CA TRP A 51 -1.35 0.56 -4.99
C TRP A 51 -0.40 1.68 -5.39
N ILE A 52 0.88 1.37 -5.61
CA ILE A 52 1.87 2.32 -6.14
C ILE A 52 1.40 2.81 -7.51
N THR A 53 0.96 1.91 -8.39
CA THR A 53 0.46 2.28 -9.72
C THR A 53 -0.74 3.23 -9.61
N THR A 54 -1.69 2.94 -8.72
CA THR A 54 -2.84 3.82 -8.46
C THR A 54 -2.40 5.19 -7.97
N ILE A 55 -1.46 5.27 -7.01
CA ILE A 55 -0.95 6.54 -6.48
C ILE A 55 -0.29 7.37 -7.57
N LEU A 56 0.60 6.77 -8.36
CA LEU A 56 1.30 7.49 -9.43
C LEU A 56 0.33 8.08 -10.44
N LYS A 57 -0.68 7.30 -10.85
CA LYS A 57 -1.75 7.77 -11.73
C LYS A 57 -2.53 8.96 -11.15
N LEU A 58 -2.87 8.91 -9.85
CA LEU A 58 -3.57 10.03 -9.19
C LEU A 58 -2.71 11.30 -9.21
N ILE A 59 -1.41 11.18 -8.92
CA ILE A 59 -0.47 12.30 -8.93
C ILE A 59 -0.23 12.85 -10.34
N GLU A 60 -0.29 11.99 -11.36
CA GLU A 60 -0.17 12.36 -12.78
C GLU A 60 -1.44 13.01 -13.35
N GLY A 61 -2.48 13.19 -12.53
CA GLY A 61 -3.68 13.95 -12.87
C GLY A 61 -4.95 13.12 -13.05
N GLN A 62 -4.91 11.81 -12.80
CA GLN A 62 -6.16 11.06 -12.66
C GLN A 62 -6.89 11.50 -11.39
N GLN A 63 -8.18 11.81 -11.52
CA GLN A 63 -9.00 12.25 -10.39
C GLN A 63 -9.51 11.08 -9.56
N GLU A 64 -9.58 9.88 -10.14
CA GLU A 64 -10.11 8.69 -9.49
C GLU A 64 -9.16 7.50 -9.64
N GLY A 65 -9.18 6.61 -8.66
CA GLY A 65 -8.37 5.40 -8.64
C GLY A 65 -8.98 4.35 -7.72
N GLU A 66 -8.38 3.16 -7.67
CA GLU A 66 -8.85 2.08 -6.82
C GLU A 66 -7.67 1.32 -6.22
N PHE A 67 -7.69 1.15 -4.90
CA PHE A 67 -6.76 0.31 -4.15
C PHE A 67 -7.38 -1.08 -4.03
N MET A 68 -6.93 -2.01 -4.87
CA MET A 68 -7.45 -3.38 -4.92
C MET A 68 -6.71 -4.30 -3.96
N PHE A 69 -7.41 -5.31 -3.46
CA PHE A 69 -6.85 -6.46 -2.73
C PHE A 69 -7.03 -7.73 -3.56
N MET A 70 -6.32 -8.80 -3.27
CA MET A 70 -6.51 -10.09 -3.95
C MET A 70 -7.76 -10.81 -3.40
N ASP A 71 -8.17 -11.89 -4.07
CA ASP A 71 -9.08 -12.92 -3.56
C ASP A 71 -10.33 -12.43 -2.80
N GLY A 72 -11.02 -11.43 -3.34
CA GLY A 72 -12.28 -10.98 -2.75
C GLY A 72 -12.91 -9.80 -3.47
N PRO A 73 -14.11 -9.38 -3.03
CA PRO A 73 -14.77 -8.19 -3.55
C PRO A 73 -14.16 -6.89 -3.01
N TYR A 74 -12.99 -6.96 -2.37
CA TYR A 74 -12.41 -5.87 -1.58
C TYR A 74 -11.64 -4.87 -2.44
N SER A 75 -12.00 -3.61 -2.29
CA SER A 75 -11.32 -2.48 -2.92
C SER A 75 -11.67 -1.18 -2.21
N ILE A 76 -10.77 -0.20 -2.27
CA ILE A 76 -11.04 1.15 -1.79
C ILE A 76 -11.01 2.09 -2.99
N LYS A 77 -12.16 2.63 -3.37
CA LYS A 77 -12.19 3.68 -4.40
C LYS A 77 -11.61 4.95 -3.82
N ALA A 78 -10.85 5.68 -4.65
CA ALA A 78 -10.15 6.89 -4.27
C ALA A 78 -10.57 8.03 -5.19
N LYS A 79 -10.87 9.20 -4.62
CA LYS A 79 -11.02 10.45 -5.36
C LYS A 79 -10.00 11.45 -4.86
N TYR A 80 -9.11 11.91 -5.75
CA TYR A 80 -8.00 12.77 -5.41
C TYR A 80 -8.27 14.22 -5.80
N ASN A 81 -8.14 15.12 -4.83
CA ASN A 81 -8.19 16.55 -5.03
C ASN A 81 -6.76 17.11 -5.05
N SER A 82 -6.19 17.26 -6.25
CA SER A 82 -4.82 17.74 -6.46
C SER A 82 -4.54 19.14 -5.92
N LYS A 83 -5.57 19.99 -5.74
CA LYS A 83 -5.40 21.33 -5.15
C LYS A 83 -5.15 21.29 -3.64
N THR A 84 -5.69 20.28 -2.97
CA THR A 84 -5.63 20.15 -1.50
C THR A 84 -4.72 19.02 -1.05
N GLY A 85 -4.33 18.13 -1.96
CA GLY A 85 -3.62 16.90 -1.66
C GLY A 85 -4.47 15.84 -0.95
N ILE A 86 -5.77 16.08 -0.75
CA ILE A 86 -6.68 15.16 -0.03
C ILE A 86 -7.19 14.08 -0.99
N VAL A 87 -7.21 12.84 -0.50
CA VAL A 87 -7.85 11.68 -1.12
C VAL A 87 -9.05 11.29 -0.28
N GLU A 88 -10.22 11.28 -0.90
CA GLU A 88 -11.44 10.69 -0.37
C GLU A 88 -11.44 9.19 -0.71
N LEU A 89 -11.64 8.35 0.30
CA LEU A 89 -11.57 6.90 0.22
C LEU A 89 -12.91 6.29 0.57
N TYR A 90 -13.37 5.38 -0.28
CA TYR A 90 -14.66 4.70 -0.19
C TYR A 90 -14.40 3.18 -0.19
N PRO A 91 -14.18 2.56 0.99
CA PRO A 91 -14.02 1.12 1.10
C PRO A 91 -15.29 0.39 0.67
N LYS A 92 -15.17 -0.53 -0.28
CA LYS A 92 -16.31 -1.25 -0.82
C LYS A 92 -16.91 -2.19 0.22
N GLY A 93 -18.22 -2.09 0.41
CA GLY A 93 -18.97 -2.92 1.37
C GLY A 93 -19.03 -2.34 2.80
N ILE A 94 -18.42 -1.18 3.05
CA ILE A 94 -18.55 -0.44 4.30
C ILE A 94 -19.09 0.96 3.99
N ASP A 95 -20.14 1.38 4.70
CA ASP A 95 -20.68 2.73 4.59
C ASP A 95 -19.83 3.73 5.40
N CYS A 96 -18.65 4.03 4.89
CA CYS A 96 -17.75 5.01 5.50
C CYS A 96 -16.95 5.77 4.44
N LEU A 97 -16.68 7.04 4.73
CA LEU A 97 -15.78 7.91 3.97
C LEU A 97 -14.53 8.18 4.80
N TRP A 98 -13.35 7.93 4.24
CA TRP A 98 -12.10 8.33 4.87
C TRP A 98 -11.37 9.40 4.04
N ASN A 99 -10.80 10.40 4.69
CA ASN A 99 -10.09 11.53 4.06
C ASN A 99 -8.63 11.59 4.51
N ILE A 100 -7.69 11.36 3.61
CA ILE A 100 -6.26 11.36 3.95
C ILE A 100 -5.48 12.15 2.93
N HIS A 101 -4.46 12.87 3.40
CA HIS A 101 -3.53 13.51 2.49
C HIS A 101 -2.73 12.43 1.73
N ILE A 102 -2.60 12.53 0.41
CA ILE A 102 -1.94 11.51 -0.43
C ILE A 102 -0.51 11.21 0.06
N THR A 103 0.20 12.21 0.58
CA THR A 103 1.55 12.03 1.16
C THR A 103 1.56 11.06 2.33
N LYS A 104 0.49 11.00 3.13
CA LYS A 104 0.37 10.06 4.24
C LYS A 104 0.21 8.62 3.74
N ILE A 105 -0.55 8.40 2.67
CA ILE A 105 -0.63 7.08 2.02
C ILE A 105 0.76 6.67 1.52
N ILE A 106 1.47 7.58 0.85
CA ILE A 106 2.83 7.32 0.34
C ILE A 106 3.80 6.99 1.48
N GLU A 107 3.79 7.77 2.56
CA GLU A 107 4.63 7.55 3.75
C GLU A 107 4.41 6.15 4.35
N GLU A 108 3.16 5.69 4.46
CA GLU A 108 2.87 4.36 4.99
C GLU A 108 3.30 3.23 4.04
N ILE A 109 3.16 3.42 2.72
CA ILE A 109 3.67 2.43 1.74
C ILE A 109 5.20 2.38 1.72
N ILE A 110 5.88 3.53 1.87
CA ILE A 110 7.34 3.56 2.01
C ILE A 110 7.76 2.77 3.25
N LYS A 111 7.13 3.01 4.41
CA LYS A 111 7.40 2.23 5.64
C LYS A 111 7.24 0.73 5.41
N ALA A 112 6.18 0.34 4.69
CA ALA A 112 5.93 -1.06 4.32
C ALA A 112 7.07 -1.66 3.49
N LEU A 113 7.46 -0.97 2.41
CA LEU A 113 8.53 -1.41 1.53
C LEU A 113 9.88 -1.46 2.25
N THR A 114 10.17 -0.51 3.14
CA THR A 114 11.39 -0.52 3.97
C THR A 114 11.42 -1.74 4.88
N LYS A 115 10.31 -2.05 5.55
CA LYS A 115 10.21 -3.25 6.39
C LYS A 115 10.41 -4.53 5.59
N ILE A 116 9.80 -4.62 4.41
CA ILE A 116 10.00 -5.75 3.49
C ILE A 116 11.47 -5.82 3.03
N SER A 117 12.11 -4.69 2.76
CA SER A 117 13.53 -4.63 2.40
C SER A 117 14.43 -5.20 3.49
N GLU A 118 14.15 -4.87 4.75
CA GLU A 118 14.88 -5.38 5.92
C GLU A 118 14.68 -6.90 6.08
N GLU A 119 13.45 -7.38 5.90
CA GLU A 119 13.14 -8.81 5.93
C GLU A 119 13.82 -9.56 4.77
N ILE A 120 13.87 -8.95 3.57
CA ILE A 120 14.57 -9.48 2.39
C ILE A 120 16.08 -9.61 2.65
N LYS A 121 16.71 -8.55 3.17
CA LYS A 121 18.16 -8.53 3.44
C LYS A 121 18.59 -9.56 4.48
N ASN A 122 17.70 -9.90 5.40
CA ASN A 122 17.94 -10.89 6.45
C ASN A 122 17.61 -12.33 6.01
N GLY A 123 17.11 -12.54 4.79
CA GLY A 123 16.73 -13.85 4.25
C GLY A 123 17.39 -14.17 2.90
N ASN A 124 17.10 -15.36 2.35
CA ASN A 124 17.54 -15.81 1.02
C ASN A 124 16.48 -15.50 -0.05
N PHE A 125 16.18 -14.22 -0.28
CA PHE A 125 15.22 -13.81 -1.32
C PHE A 125 15.95 -13.56 -2.65
N GLU A 126 15.22 -13.65 -3.77
CA GLU A 126 15.80 -13.48 -5.10
C GLU A 126 16.01 -11.99 -5.46
N ASP A 127 16.87 -11.74 -6.45
CA ASP A 127 17.21 -10.37 -6.90
C ASP A 127 15.99 -9.58 -7.38
N LYS A 128 14.94 -10.27 -7.87
CA LYS A 128 13.72 -9.64 -8.40
C LYS A 128 12.91 -8.94 -7.31
N GLU A 129 12.83 -9.51 -6.10
CA GLU A 129 12.13 -8.89 -4.96
C GLU A 129 12.86 -7.62 -4.51
N GLN A 130 14.18 -7.69 -4.42
CA GLN A 130 14.98 -6.53 -4.04
C GLN A 130 14.89 -5.42 -5.10
N PHE A 131 14.91 -5.78 -6.38
CA PHE A 131 14.68 -4.83 -7.47
C PHE A 131 13.29 -4.17 -7.38
N PHE A 132 12.24 -4.95 -7.13
CA PHE A 132 10.88 -4.43 -6.96
C PHE A 132 10.82 -3.39 -5.83
N VAL A 133 11.36 -3.72 -4.65
CA VAL A 133 11.33 -2.84 -3.49
C VAL A 133 12.09 -1.55 -3.76
N ASN A 134 13.31 -1.63 -4.31
CA ASN A 134 14.12 -0.46 -4.63
C ASN A 134 13.44 0.44 -5.67
N LYS A 135 12.83 -0.14 -6.70
CA LYS A 135 12.08 0.60 -7.71
C LYS A 135 10.85 1.28 -7.10
N GLY A 136 10.09 0.58 -6.26
CA GLY A 136 8.92 1.12 -5.58
C GLY A 136 9.27 2.30 -4.68
N LEU A 137 10.30 2.17 -3.85
CA LEU A 137 10.80 3.24 -2.98
C LEU A 137 11.17 4.48 -3.79
N LYS A 138 12.00 4.31 -4.83
CA LYS A 138 12.41 5.42 -5.71
C LYS A 138 11.21 6.15 -6.33
N LEU A 139 10.24 5.41 -6.88
CA LEU A 139 9.05 6.00 -7.50
C LEU A 139 8.22 6.82 -6.51
N LEU A 140 8.08 6.33 -5.27
CA LEU A 140 7.31 7.01 -4.23
C LEU A 140 8.03 8.23 -3.66
N GLU A 141 9.36 8.16 -3.52
CA GLU A 141 10.19 9.31 -3.12
C GLU A 141 10.13 10.43 -4.16
N GLU A 142 10.25 10.10 -5.45
CA GLU A 142 10.09 11.05 -6.56
C GLU A 142 8.67 11.66 -6.56
N ALA A 143 7.65 10.86 -6.28
CA ALA A 143 6.28 11.32 -6.17
C ALA A 143 6.08 12.32 -5.01
N LEU A 144 6.68 12.06 -3.84
CA LEU A 144 6.66 13.00 -2.71
C LEU A 144 7.31 14.34 -3.05
N LEU A 145 8.40 14.33 -3.81
CA LEU A 145 9.07 15.56 -4.25
C LEU A 145 8.16 16.38 -5.16
N LYS A 146 7.48 15.75 -6.12
CA LYS A 146 6.52 16.41 -7.02
C LYS A 146 5.33 17.03 -6.31
N ILE A 147 4.87 16.43 -5.21
CA ILE A 147 3.74 16.98 -4.42
C ILE A 147 4.18 18.21 -3.60
N LYS A 148 5.46 18.28 -3.22
CA LYS A 148 6.01 19.36 -2.37
C LYS A 148 6.55 20.56 -3.17
N SER A 149 6.77 20.40 -4.48
CA SER A 149 7.24 21.43 -5.41
C SER A 149 6.09 22.30 -5.90
#